data_AF-A0A2E9J5V8-F1
#
_entry.id   AF-A0A2E9J5V8-F1
#
_cell.length_a   1.000
_cell.length_b   1.000
_cell.length_c   1.000
_cell.angle_alpha   90.00
_cell.angle_beta   90.00
_cell.angle_gamma   90.00
#
_symmetry.space_group_name_H-M   'P 1'
#
loop_
_entity.id
_entity.type
_entity.pdbx_description
1 polymer ?
#
loop_
_entity_poly.entity_id
_entity_poly.type
_entity_poly.pdbx_seq_one_letter_code
_entity_poly.pdbx_strand_id
1 'polypeptide(L)'
;MTQPLILVDGSAFLFRSYFSTISQNLTNDSGFPTGAMFGVVNAIKHLQRKYQGAKLIMVFDAKGSNFRHQMFPDYKANRSPAHDDLIVQIEPLYKIIRAMGFHFLCEEGVEADDVIATLSRFAAQNDIETIIASGDKDLFQLVGGNIKQLDMKGRLYSEADVEEKMGVRPNQILDLLALTGDSSDNIPGVPSVGPKTAAKWLEQYSNIEGVKANAEKIGGKVGEKLRESFDLLDLSYQLVKLKFDVQLPIDILEDEPGENTEELIALYKEFGFSMWLKQLDEKNESAQIDSQETEITESPNIDAKISIDDYTKSLVLTEDEFTLLLSKLSSSKSFVFDLETNSLDYMEAEIVGFVFLIEKSSYYLPVAHDYLDAPAQLSRYMVLDSLKSILESEVIGKIGQNLKYDAHVLANVDIELNGIIDDTMLKSYCLDSVASRHNMDDLALHYLGHTTIHYADVAGSGKKQLTFNQVSIDEAMPYACEDVIITNELNNLFEMRLQAFPKLIALYKSIEIPLIKVMLRLERNGALLDEASLFNQQVEIKAEMVNIQSKAFEVAGNEFNLESPKQIQQILFSEEGFGLEPKKKTAKGQPSTNEEALKLLDHPLVDLILSYRTLT
;
A
#
# COMPACT_ATOMS: atom_id res chain seq x y z
N MET A 1 -4.66 -32.27 1.41
CA MET A 1 -3.30 -31.73 1.25
C MET A 1 -2.85 -31.32 2.63
N THR A 2 -1.69 -31.79 3.08
CA THR A 2 -1.06 -31.32 4.33
C THR A 2 -0.83 -29.82 4.22
N GLN A 3 -1.27 -29.05 5.21
CA GLN A 3 -1.07 -27.59 5.21
C GLN A 3 0.42 -27.30 5.46
N PRO A 4 1.01 -26.32 4.77
CA PRO A 4 2.44 -26.06 4.88
C PRO A 4 2.79 -25.45 6.25
N LEU A 5 4.01 -25.72 6.72
CA LEU A 5 4.65 -24.96 7.79
C LEU A 5 5.17 -23.64 7.24
N ILE A 6 4.87 -22.51 7.89
CA ILE A 6 5.36 -21.19 7.49
C ILE A 6 6.33 -20.68 8.55
N LEU A 7 7.58 -20.51 8.16
CA LEU A 7 8.64 -19.90 8.97
C LEU A 7 8.72 -18.42 8.60
N VAL A 8 8.38 -17.54 9.52
CA VAL A 8 8.32 -16.10 9.28
C VAL A 8 9.54 -15.41 9.89
N ASP A 9 10.29 -14.72 9.04
CA ASP A 9 11.37 -13.82 9.45
C ASP A 9 10.77 -12.50 9.98
N GLY A 10 10.44 -12.53 11.27
CA GLY A 10 9.80 -11.42 11.97
C GLY A 10 10.64 -10.15 11.96
N SER A 11 11.96 -10.26 12.04
CA SER A 11 12.88 -9.12 11.95
C SER A 11 12.73 -8.40 10.60
N ALA A 12 12.78 -9.13 9.48
CA ALA A 12 12.63 -8.53 8.17
C ALA A 12 11.24 -7.89 7.97
N PHE A 13 10.18 -8.54 8.45
CA PHE A 13 8.82 -7.99 8.41
C PHE A 13 8.70 -6.70 9.23
N LEU A 14 9.33 -6.64 10.40
CA LEU A 14 9.32 -5.48 11.28
C LEU A 14 9.99 -4.26 10.62
N PHE A 15 11.23 -4.40 10.15
CA PHE A 15 11.95 -3.30 9.51
C PHE A 15 11.22 -2.81 8.26
N ARG A 16 10.71 -3.72 7.42
CA ARG A 16 9.93 -3.35 6.25
C ARG A 16 8.67 -2.57 6.62
N SER A 17 7.92 -3.07 7.62
CA SER A 17 6.68 -2.44 8.07
C SER A 17 6.94 -1.02 8.56
N TYR A 18 7.99 -0.83 9.36
CA TYR A 18 8.43 0.48 9.83
C TYR A 18 8.69 1.45 8.67
N PHE A 19 9.58 1.10 7.71
CA PHE A 19 9.87 2.00 6.59
C PHE A 19 8.68 2.27 5.66
N SER A 20 7.73 1.33 5.57
CA SER A 20 6.52 1.53 4.77
C SER A 20 5.46 2.41 5.43
N THR A 21 5.49 2.52 6.77
CA THR A 21 4.50 3.24 7.57
C THR A 21 5.02 4.53 8.18
N ILE A 22 6.34 4.78 8.13
CA ILE A 22 6.98 5.98 8.69
C ILE A 22 6.37 7.29 8.14
N SER A 23 5.96 7.32 6.87
CA SER A 23 5.33 8.48 6.25
C SER A 23 3.88 8.71 6.70
N GLN A 24 3.23 7.68 7.24
CA GLN A 24 1.85 7.73 7.72
C GLN A 24 1.76 8.20 9.18
N ASN A 25 2.89 8.19 9.90
CA ASN A 25 3.02 8.63 11.29
C ASN A 25 1.91 8.09 12.21
N LEU A 26 1.63 6.79 12.08
CA LEU A 26 0.56 6.11 12.82
C LEU A 26 0.91 6.07 14.32
N THR A 27 0.01 6.62 15.14
CA THR A 27 0.12 6.62 16.60
C THR A 27 -1.21 6.24 17.24
N ASN A 28 -1.17 5.73 18.48
CA ASN A 28 -2.39 5.61 19.29
C ASN A 28 -2.77 6.97 19.94
N ASP A 29 -3.85 6.97 20.72
CA ASP A 29 -4.39 8.17 21.40
C ASP A 29 -3.40 8.85 22.37
N SER A 30 -2.41 8.12 22.89
CA SER A 30 -1.36 8.66 23.76
C SER A 30 -0.12 9.14 23.01
N GLY A 31 -0.13 9.07 21.67
CA GLY A 31 1.01 9.44 20.82
C GLY A 31 2.10 8.38 20.71
N PHE A 32 1.85 7.14 21.18
CA PHE A 32 2.76 6.02 21.01
C PHE A 32 2.76 5.57 19.54
N PRO A 33 3.93 5.42 18.88
CA PRO A 33 4.01 5.00 17.48
C PRO A 33 3.56 3.55 17.32
N THR A 34 2.69 3.27 16.36
CA THR A 34 2.10 1.93 16.16
C THR A 34 2.27 1.37 14.74
N GLY A 35 2.86 2.16 13.83
CA GLY A 35 2.93 1.80 12.41
C GLY A 35 3.69 0.50 12.10
N ALA A 36 4.80 0.24 12.77
CA ALA A 36 5.59 -0.98 12.55
C ALA A 36 4.83 -2.22 13.06
N MET A 37 4.21 -2.11 14.25
CA MET A 37 3.36 -3.16 14.81
C MET A 37 2.18 -3.47 13.89
N PHE A 38 1.51 -2.42 13.39
CA PHE A 38 0.37 -2.54 12.50
C PHE A 38 0.75 -3.29 11.22
N GLY A 39 1.86 -2.92 10.58
CA GLY A 39 2.31 -3.57 9.35
C GLY A 39 2.61 -5.07 9.53
N VAL A 40 3.26 -5.45 10.64
CA VAL A 40 3.58 -6.86 10.92
C VAL A 40 2.32 -7.68 11.17
N VAL A 41 1.42 -7.21 12.05
CA VAL A 41 0.19 -7.94 12.35
C VAL A 41 -0.71 -8.08 11.11
N ASN A 42 -0.77 -7.05 10.26
CA ASN A 42 -1.50 -7.14 9.00
C ASN A 42 -0.89 -8.17 8.03
N ALA A 43 0.44 -8.23 7.96
CA ALA A 43 1.14 -9.22 7.15
C ALA A 43 0.88 -10.65 7.63
N ILE A 44 0.90 -10.89 8.95
CA ILE A 44 0.55 -12.18 9.55
C ILE A 44 -0.89 -12.57 9.21
N LYS A 45 -1.86 -11.65 9.39
CA LYS A 45 -3.26 -11.89 9.02
C LYS A 45 -3.44 -12.15 7.51
N HIS A 46 -2.63 -11.54 6.66
CA HIS A 46 -2.63 -11.85 5.22
C HIS A 46 -2.13 -13.28 4.96
N LEU A 47 -1.05 -13.72 5.63
CA LEU A 47 -0.55 -15.08 5.54
C LEU A 47 -1.59 -16.10 6.03
N GLN A 48 -2.26 -15.84 7.16
CA GLN A 48 -3.35 -16.69 7.67
C GLN A 48 -4.51 -16.83 6.66
N ARG A 49 -4.90 -15.73 6.00
CA ARG A 49 -5.96 -15.74 4.98
C ARG A 49 -5.55 -16.51 3.72
N LYS A 50 -4.32 -16.33 3.26
CA LYS A 50 -3.80 -16.95 2.04
C LYS A 50 -3.50 -18.45 2.22
N TYR A 51 -3.00 -18.82 3.39
CA TYR A 51 -2.62 -20.20 3.74
C TYR A 51 -3.44 -20.67 4.94
N GLN A 52 -4.75 -20.81 4.74
CA GLN A 52 -5.67 -21.21 5.82
C GLN A 52 -5.25 -22.54 6.45
N GLY A 53 -5.10 -22.54 7.78
CA GLY A 53 -4.69 -23.67 8.62
C GLY A 53 -3.19 -24.03 8.57
N ALA A 54 -2.38 -23.29 7.82
CA ALA A 54 -0.93 -23.42 7.92
C ALA A 54 -0.44 -23.08 9.34
N LYS A 55 0.53 -23.86 9.84
CA LYS A 55 1.21 -23.57 11.10
C LYS A 55 2.23 -22.45 10.89
N LEU A 56 2.24 -21.44 11.75
CA LEU A 56 3.18 -20.31 11.67
C LEU A 56 4.17 -20.33 12.85
N ILE A 57 5.45 -20.17 12.54
CA ILE A 57 6.50 -19.94 13.53
C ILE A 57 7.14 -18.59 13.27
N MET A 58 7.07 -17.70 14.26
CA MET A 58 7.58 -16.34 14.20
C MET A 58 8.99 -16.31 14.79
N VAL A 59 9.98 -15.92 13.99
CA VAL A 59 11.39 -15.90 14.39
C VAL A 59 11.92 -14.47 14.34
N PHE A 60 12.54 -14.01 15.42
CA PHE A 60 13.13 -12.67 15.53
C PHE A 60 14.58 -12.73 15.98
N ASP A 61 15.35 -11.70 15.64
CA ASP A 61 16.69 -11.53 16.16
C ASP A 61 16.67 -11.13 17.63
N ALA A 62 17.57 -11.73 18.42
CA ALA A 62 17.82 -11.30 19.78
C ALA A 62 18.65 -10.01 19.82
N LYS A 63 18.48 -9.24 20.91
CA LYS A 63 19.31 -8.05 21.16
C LYS A 63 20.75 -8.49 21.49
N GLY A 64 21.73 -7.77 20.95
CA GLY A 64 23.13 -7.92 21.32
C GLY A 64 24.01 -8.52 20.22
N SER A 65 25.22 -8.93 20.62
CA SER A 65 26.22 -9.50 19.72
C SER A 65 25.97 -11.00 19.52
N ASN A 66 26.11 -11.47 18.28
CA ASN A 66 26.07 -12.89 17.95
C ASN A 66 27.48 -13.42 17.64
N PHE A 67 27.58 -14.71 17.26
CA PHE A 67 28.87 -15.33 16.93
C PHE A 67 29.56 -14.71 15.69
N ARG A 68 28.82 -14.12 14.75
CA ARG A 68 29.42 -13.46 13.56
C ARG A 68 30.22 -12.23 13.96
N HIS A 69 29.74 -11.45 14.92
CA HIS A 69 30.48 -10.32 15.51
C HIS A 69 31.75 -10.77 16.26
N GLN A 70 31.75 -11.97 16.85
CA GLN A 70 32.94 -12.53 17.48
C GLN A 70 34.00 -12.96 16.44
N MET A 71 33.55 -13.44 15.28
CA MET A 71 34.42 -13.81 14.16
C MET A 71 34.96 -12.58 13.42
N PHE A 72 34.10 -11.58 13.20
CA PHE A 72 34.41 -10.37 12.48
C PHE A 72 33.77 -9.16 13.17
N PRO A 73 34.55 -8.39 13.97
CA PRO A 73 34.03 -7.26 14.75
C PRO A 73 33.34 -6.18 13.91
N ASP A 74 33.73 -5.99 12.65
CA ASP A 74 33.12 -5.00 11.76
C ASP A 74 31.84 -5.52 11.06
N TYR A 75 31.39 -6.74 11.38
CA TYR A 75 30.15 -7.30 10.83
C TYR A 75 28.95 -6.41 11.19
N LYS A 76 28.14 -6.04 10.18
CA LYS A 76 27.01 -5.10 10.30
C LYS A 76 27.35 -3.73 10.90
N ALA A 77 28.64 -3.38 11.05
CA ALA A 77 29.07 -2.12 11.68
C ALA A 77 28.60 -0.85 10.92
N ASN A 78 28.31 -0.99 9.62
CA ASN A 78 27.80 0.11 8.79
C ASN A 78 26.27 0.28 8.89
N ARG A 79 25.55 -0.59 9.61
CA ARG A 79 24.10 -0.45 9.80
C ARG A 79 23.83 0.71 10.74
N SER A 80 22.96 1.62 10.31
CA SER A 80 22.47 2.69 11.20
C SER A 80 21.72 2.08 12.37
N PRO A 81 21.82 2.65 13.58
CA PRO A 81 21.03 2.20 14.72
C PRO A 81 19.52 2.27 14.37
N ALA A 82 18.75 1.34 14.93
CA ALA A 82 17.29 1.40 14.82
C ALA A 82 16.77 2.73 15.40
N HIS A 83 15.72 3.27 14.79
CA HIS A 83 15.13 4.52 15.24
C HIS A 83 14.39 4.31 16.57
N ASP A 84 14.39 5.31 17.45
CA ASP A 84 13.83 5.19 18.81
C ASP A 84 12.33 4.82 18.79
N ASP A 85 11.59 5.35 17.82
CA ASP A 85 10.17 5.05 17.58
C ASP A 85 9.92 3.60 17.14
N LEU A 86 10.86 2.97 16.43
CA LEU A 86 10.83 1.54 16.14
C LEU A 86 11.17 0.71 17.39
N ILE A 87 12.18 1.11 18.17
CA ILE A 87 12.66 0.34 19.32
C ILE A 87 11.54 0.15 20.35
N VAL A 88 10.75 1.19 20.63
CA VAL A 88 9.66 1.11 21.61
C VAL A 88 8.53 0.16 21.18
N GLN A 89 8.39 -0.11 19.88
CA GLN A 89 7.35 -0.97 19.31
C GLN A 89 7.67 -2.48 19.37
N ILE A 90 8.94 -2.85 19.59
CA ILE A 90 9.40 -4.26 19.50
C ILE A 90 8.76 -5.14 20.58
N GLU A 91 8.87 -4.76 21.85
CA GLU A 91 8.34 -5.58 22.96
C GLU A 91 6.80 -5.69 22.92
N PRO A 92 6.04 -4.61 22.66
CA PRO A 92 4.61 -4.69 22.40
C PRO A 92 4.23 -5.64 21.25
N LEU A 93 4.95 -5.58 20.13
CA LEU A 93 4.73 -6.51 19.02
C LEU A 93 4.92 -7.96 19.45
N TYR A 94 5.97 -8.26 20.22
CA TYR A 94 6.23 -9.61 20.70
C TYR A 94 5.10 -10.13 21.60
N LYS A 95 4.51 -9.26 22.44
CA LYS A 95 3.33 -9.62 23.24
C LYS A 95 2.14 -9.95 22.35
N ILE A 96 1.87 -9.12 21.34
CA ILE A 96 0.77 -9.37 20.40
C ILE A 96 0.97 -10.71 19.67
N ILE A 97 2.16 -10.98 19.14
CA ILE A 97 2.44 -12.21 18.41
C ILE A 97 2.24 -13.45 19.28
N ARG A 98 2.69 -13.41 20.54
CA ARG A 98 2.44 -14.51 21.50
C ARG A 98 0.96 -14.68 21.80
N ALA A 99 0.25 -13.57 22.01
CA ALA A 99 -1.19 -13.59 22.26
C ALA A 99 -2.01 -14.04 21.04
N MET A 100 -1.51 -13.86 19.81
CA MET A 100 -2.08 -14.46 18.59
C MET A 100 -1.95 -15.99 18.55
N GLY A 101 -1.17 -16.57 19.46
CA GLY A 101 -1.08 -18.01 19.65
C GLY A 101 -0.04 -18.71 18.80
N PHE A 102 0.89 -17.97 18.19
CA PHE A 102 1.97 -18.56 17.40
C PHE A 102 3.17 -18.95 18.26
N HIS A 103 3.96 -19.91 17.79
CA HIS A 103 5.29 -20.10 18.35
C HIS A 103 6.15 -18.87 18.07
N PHE A 104 6.80 -18.38 19.11
CA PHE A 104 7.68 -17.22 19.07
C PHE A 104 9.09 -17.66 19.45
N LEU A 105 10.07 -17.41 18.59
CA LEU A 105 11.48 -17.70 18.82
C LEU A 105 12.35 -16.46 18.69
N CYS A 106 13.25 -16.28 19.65
CA CYS A 106 14.19 -15.17 19.72
C CYS A 106 15.42 -15.63 20.51
N GLU A 107 16.30 -16.39 19.84
CA GLU A 107 17.42 -17.08 20.49
C GLU A 107 18.66 -16.19 20.59
N GLU A 108 19.24 -16.11 21.79
CA GLU A 108 20.45 -15.32 22.02
C GLU A 108 21.69 -15.94 21.35
N GLY A 109 22.60 -15.08 20.87
CA GLY A 109 23.89 -15.49 20.32
C GLY A 109 23.87 -15.99 18.88
N VAL A 110 22.69 -16.09 18.24
CA VAL A 110 22.48 -16.43 16.82
C VAL A 110 21.53 -15.42 16.16
N GLU A 111 21.37 -15.49 14.84
CA GLU A 111 20.42 -14.66 14.09
C GLU A 111 19.15 -15.45 13.75
N ALA A 112 18.07 -14.73 13.41
CA ALA A 112 16.81 -15.34 12.99
C ALA A 112 17.01 -16.33 11.84
N ASP A 113 17.92 -16.04 10.91
CA ASP A 113 18.25 -16.90 9.77
C ASP A 113 18.79 -18.27 10.19
N ASP A 114 19.58 -18.33 11.26
CA ASP A 114 20.14 -19.58 11.79
C ASP A 114 19.06 -20.46 12.45
N VAL A 115 18.10 -19.80 13.12
CA VAL A 115 16.93 -20.47 13.69
C VAL A 115 16.04 -21.01 12.57
N ILE A 116 15.76 -20.22 11.54
CA ILE A 116 14.98 -20.63 10.36
C ILE A 116 15.65 -21.79 9.62
N ALA A 117 16.97 -21.75 9.45
CA ALA A 117 17.74 -22.84 8.83
C ALA A 117 17.64 -24.13 9.64
N THR A 118 17.77 -24.05 10.96
CA THR A 118 17.61 -25.17 11.87
C THR A 118 16.21 -25.78 11.76
N LEU A 119 15.15 -24.96 11.82
CA LEU A 119 13.76 -25.38 11.68
C LEU A 119 13.46 -26.01 10.31
N SER A 120 14.01 -25.42 9.25
CA SER A 120 13.86 -25.90 7.88
C SER A 120 14.49 -27.28 7.69
N ARG A 121 15.65 -27.55 8.31
CA ARG A 121 16.26 -28.88 8.31
C ARG A 121 15.38 -29.90 9.03
N PHE A 122 14.80 -29.55 10.17
CA PHE A 122 13.88 -30.44 10.88
C PHE A 122 12.62 -30.72 10.05
N ALA A 123 12.05 -29.71 9.39
CA ALA A 123 10.88 -29.89 8.53
C ALA A 123 11.19 -30.77 7.31
N ALA A 124 12.36 -30.60 6.68
CA ALA A 124 12.82 -31.44 5.58
C ALA A 124 13.03 -32.91 6.01
N GLN A 125 13.58 -33.15 7.20
CA GLN A 125 13.76 -34.51 7.75
C GLN A 125 12.44 -35.23 8.02
N ASN A 126 11.35 -34.49 8.22
CA ASN A 126 10.01 -35.00 8.48
C ASN A 126 9.07 -34.88 7.26
N ASP A 127 9.60 -34.53 6.08
CA ASP A 127 8.85 -34.38 4.82
C ASP A 127 7.67 -33.37 4.91
N ILE A 128 7.84 -32.30 5.69
CA ILE A 128 6.83 -31.25 5.89
C ILE A 128 7.02 -30.15 4.84
N GLU A 129 5.99 -29.90 4.01
CA GLU A 129 5.98 -28.75 3.09
C GLU A 129 6.20 -27.46 3.86
N THR A 130 7.22 -26.68 3.49
CA THR A 130 7.67 -25.51 4.25
C THR A 130 7.77 -24.28 3.36
N ILE A 131 7.26 -23.16 3.85
CA ILE A 131 7.37 -21.84 3.23
C ILE A 131 8.16 -20.93 4.17
N ILE A 132 9.28 -20.42 3.70
CA ILE A 132 10.05 -19.38 4.40
C ILE A 132 9.54 -18.02 3.93
N ALA A 133 8.85 -17.28 4.79
CA ALA A 133 8.42 -15.93 4.50
C ALA A 133 9.53 -14.93 4.88
N SER A 134 10.39 -14.60 3.92
CA SER A 134 11.48 -13.62 4.08
C SER A 134 11.86 -12.98 2.75
N GLY A 135 12.36 -11.75 2.81
CA GLY A 135 12.99 -11.05 1.69
C GLY A 135 14.49 -11.31 1.58
N ASP A 136 15.10 -11.99 2.55
CA ASP A 136 16.54 -12.20 2.59
C ASP A 136 16.99 -13.21 1.52
N LYS A 137 18.02 -12.83 0.76
CA LYS A 137 18.59 -13.68 -0.29
C LYS A 137 19.45 -14.80 0.31
N ASP A 138 19.92 -14.65 1.55
CA ASP A 138 20.79 -15.62 2.21
C ASP A 138 20.02 -16.91 2.52
N LEU A 139 18.71 -16.80 2.75
CA LEU A 139 17.80 -17.93 2.96
C LEU A 139 17.49 -18.71 1.67
N PHE A 140 17.89 -18.21 0.48
CA PHE A 140 17.82 -19.02 -0.75
C PHE A 140 18.70 -20.28 -0.67
N GLN A 141 19.68 -20.32 0.23
CA GLN A 141 20.45 -21.53 0.56
C GLN A 141 19.58 -22.71 1.01
N LEU A 142 18.39 -22.43 1.55
CA LEU A 142 17.47 -23.42 2.12
C LEU A 142 16.41 -23.91 1.12
N VAL A 143 16.25 -23.25 -0.03
CA VAL A 143 15.23 -23.60 -1.02
C VAL A 143 15.59 -24.91 -1.71
N GLY A 144 14.66 -25.85 -1.76
CA GLY A 144 14.87 -27.15 -2.38
C GLY A 144 13.93 -28.22 -1.81
N GLY A 145 13.62 -29.24 -2.60
CA GLY A 145 12.70 -30.31 -2.19
C GLY A 145 11.32 -29.76 -1.81
N ASN A 146 10.97 -29.89 -0.52
CA ASN A 146 9.70 -29.44 0.07
C ASN A 146 9.75 -28.01 0.63
N ILE A 147 10.86 -27.29 0.50
CA ILE A 147 11.05 -25.91 1.00
C ILE A 147 10.99 -24.90 -0.15
N LYS A 148 10.17 -23.85 0.03
CA LYS A 148 10.06 -22.69 -0.87
C LYS A 148 10.21 -21.39 -0.09
N GLN A 149 10.61 -20.31 -0.76
CA GLN A 149 10.69 -18.99 -0.13
C GLN A 149 9.62 -18.05 -0.69
N LEU A 150 8.83 -17.43 0.18
CA LEU A 150 7.84 -16.41 -0.16
C LEU A 150 8.44 -15.03 0.09
N ASP A 151 8.59 -14.24 -0.97
CA ASP A 151 9.07 -12.87 -0.82
C ASP A 151 8.00 -11.91 -0.30
N MET A 152 8.49 -10.73 0.06
CA MET A 152 7.71 -9.61 0.56
C MET A 152 6.64 -9.09 -0.44
N LYS A 153 6.75 -9.39 -1.74
CA LYS A 153 5.79 -9.02 -2.79
C LYS A 153 4.77 -10.12 -3.08
N GLY A 154 4.84 -11.25 -2.38
CA GLY A 154 3.93 -12.38 -2.53
C GLY A 154 4.34 -13.38 -3.62
N ARG A 155 5.55 -13.27 -4.20
CA ARG A 155 6.10 -14.25 -5.15
C ARG A 155 6.74 -15.41 -4.39
N LEU A 156 6.36 -16.63 -4.75
CA LEU A 156 6.92 -17.87 -4.22
C LEU A 156 8.06 -18.34 -5.13
N TYR A 157 9.23 -18.59 -4.53
CA TYR A 157 10.44 -19.04 -5.21
C TYR A 157 10.65 -20.54 -4.99
N SER A 158 10.66 -21.29 -6.09
CA SER A 158 11.14 -22.68 -6.15
C SER A 158 12.64 -22.74 -6.47
N GLU A 159 13.24 -23.93 -6.45
CA GLU A 159 14.63 -24.15 -6.86
C GLU A 159 14.94 -23.57 -8.25
N ALA A 160 14.04 -23.76 -9.22
CA ALA A 160 14.18 -23.21 -10.57
C ALA A 160 14.10 -21.68 -10.58
N ASP A 161 13.21 -21.08 -9.77
CA ASP A 161 13.11 -19.61 -9.68
C ASP A 161 14.36 -18.98 -9.03
N VAL A 162 14.98 -19.69 -8.07
CA VAL A 162 16.25 -19.25 -7.45
C VAL A 162 17.36 -19.28 -8.48
N GLU A 163 17.46 -20.35 -9.27
CA GLU A 163 18.46 -20.45 -10.34
C GLU A 163 18.29 -19.35 -11.39
N GLU A 164 17.05 -19.07 -11.81
CA GLU A 164 16.75 -17.97 -12.73
C GLU A 164 17.16 -16.60 -12.14
N LYS A 165 16.85 -16.35 -10.87
CA LYS A 165 17.05 -15.05 -10.21
C LYS A 165 18.51 -14.80 -9.83
N MET A 166 19.18 -15.79 -9.25
CA MET A 166 20.51 -15.67 -8.67
C MET A 166 21.61 -16.10 -9.65
N GLY A 167 21.25 -16.84 -10.71
CA GLY A 167 22.18 -17.38 -11.69
C GLY A 167 22.95 -18.63 -11.20
N VAL A 168 22.58 -19.16 -10.03
CA VAL A 168 23.16 -20.37 -9.43
C VAL A 168 22.08 -21.15 -8.68
N ARG A 169 22.28 -22.45 -8.49
CA ARG A 169 21.36 -23.31 -7.73
C ARG A 169 21.39 -22.98 -6.23
N PRO A 170 20.33 -23.30 -5.46
CA PRO A 170 20.27 -23.07 -4.01
C PRO A 170 21.51 -23.56 -3.23
N ASN A 171 22.02 -24.75 -3.55
CA ASN A 171 23.21 -25.32 -2.93
C ASN A 171 24.53 -24.59 -3.23
N GLN A 172 24.52 -23.62 -4.15
CA GLN A 172 25.65 -22.77 -4.53
C GLN A 172 25.48 -21.32 -4.04
N ILE A 173 24.36 -20.96 -3.40
CA ILE A 173 24.11 -19.60 -2.91
C ILE A 173 25.15 -19.20 -1.87
N LEU A 174 25.53 -20.12 -0.97
CA LEU A 174 26.59 -19.89 0.02
C LEU A 174 27.90 -19.48 -0.64
N ASP A 175 28.32 -20.24 -1.66
CA ASP A 175 29.55 -19.96 -2.39
C ASP A 175 29.46 -18.63 -3.15
N LEU A 176 28.31 -18.33 -3.75
CA LEU A 176 28.07 -17.09 -4.48
C LEU A 176 28.22 -15.86 -3.56
N LEU A 177 27.59 -15.91 -2.40
CA LEU A 177 27.61 -14.83 -1.42
C LEU A 177 29.00 -14.67 -0.81
N ALA A 178 29.72 -15.76 -0.53
CA ALA A 178 31.11 -15.68 -0.06
C ALA A 178 32.04 -15.04 -1.11
N LEU A 179 31.87 -15.37 -2.40
CA LEU A 179 32.67 -14.81 -3.49
C LEU A 179 32.37 -13.32 -3.73
N THR A 180 31.11 -12.92 -3.61
CA THR A 180 30.66 -11.56 -3.93
C THR A 180 30.71 -10.60 -2.74
N GLY A 181 30.63 -11.12 -1.52
CA GLY A 181 30.47 -10.35 -0.30
C GLY A 181 29.07 -9.71 -0.18
N ASP A 182 28.86 -9.02 0.94
CA ASP A 182 27.66 -8.23 1.18
C ASP A 182 28.01 -6.89 1.85
N SER A 183 27.87 -5.80 1.11
CA SER A 183 28.11 -4.46 1.63
C SER A 183 27.13 -4.04 2.74
N SER A 184 25.90 -4.58 2.76
CA SER A 184 24.90 -4.28 3.78
C SER A 184 25.33 -4.80 5.15
N ASP A 185 25.94 -5.99 5.15
CA ASP A 185 26.38 -6.68 6.36
C ASP A 185 27.87 -6.52 6.62
N ASN A 186 28.52 -5.70 5.79
CA ASN A 186 29.96 -5.50 5.77
C ASN A 186 30.75 -6.81 5.60
N ILE A 187 30.16 -7.82 4.94
CA ILE A 187 30.82 -9.07 4.61
C ILE A 187 31.74 -8.82 3.42
N PRO A 188 33.06 -9.02 3.55
CA PRO A 188 33.97 -8.81 2.43
C PRO A 188 33.75 -9.87 1.33
N GLY A 189 34.08 -9.52 0.10
CA GLY A 189 34.08 -10.44 -1.04
C GLY A 189 35.36 -10.29 -1.84
N VAL A 190 35.52 -11.08 -2.90
CA VAL A 190 36.68 -10.93 -3.78
C VAL A 190 36.57 -9.60 -4.52
N PRO A 191 37.57 -8.71 -4.43
CA PRO A 191 37.48 -7.41 -5.07
C PRO A 191 37.25 -7.54 -6.59
N SER A 192 36.31 -6.75 -7.12
CA SER A 192 35.90 -6.77 -8.53
C SER A 192 35.18 -8.06 -9.00
N VAL A 193 34.75 -8.93 -8.10
CA VAL A 193 33.90 -10.09 -8.42
C VAL A 193 32.45 -9.79 -8.07
N GLY A 194 31.62 -9.58 -9.08
CA GLY A 194 30.17 -9.44 -8.92
C GLY A 194 29.41 -10.76 -9.15
N PRO A 195 28.08 -10.78 -8.93
CA PRO A 195 27.25 -11.99 -9.03
C PRO A 195 27.40 -12.77 -10.33
N LYS A 196 27.48 -12.07 -11.48
CA LYS A 196 27.65 -12.72 -12.79
C LYS A 196 29.00 -13.44 -12.94
N THR A 197 30.06 -12.84 -12.40
CA THR A 197 31.41 -13.43 -12.47
C THR A 197 31.51 -14.64 -11.56
N ALA A 198 30.99 -14.52 -10.32
CA ALA A 198 30.95 -15.61 -9.36
C ALA A 198 30.08 -16.77 -9.87
N ALA A 199 28.88 -16.49 -10.42
CA ALA A 199 28.01 -17.51 -11.00
C ALA A 199 28.71 -18.30 -12.12
N LYS A 200 29.41 -17.62 -13.03
CA LYS A 200 30.20 -18.27 -14.10
C LYS A 200 31.28 -19.21 -13.54
N TRP A 201 31.96 -18.81 -12.47
CA TRP A 201 32.96 -19.66 -11.83
C TRP A 201 32.35 -20.87 -11.15
N LEU A 202 31.19 -20.70 -10.50
CA LEU A 202 30.47 -21.79 -9.84
C LEU A 202 29.81 -22.74 -10.84
N GLU A 203 29.40 -22.26 -12.01
CA GLU A 203 28.95 -23.10 -13.11
C GLU A 203 30.11 -23.98 -13.62
N GLN A 204 31.31 -23.40 -13.75
CA GLN A 204 32.47 -24.10 -14.31
C GLN A 204 33.17 -25.03 -13.30
N TYR A 205 33.23 -24.65 -12.03
CA TYR A 205 34.03 -25.32 -10.99
C TYR A 205 33.19 -25.84 -9.81
N SER A 206 31.86 -25.79 -9.93
CA SER A 206 30.86 -26.31 -8.99
C SER A 206 30.73 -25.57 -7.65
N ASN A 207 31.81 -25.34 -6.91
CA ASN A 207 31.78 -24.73 -5.57
C ASN A 207 33.04 -23.90 -5.28
N ILE A 208 33.11 -23.21 -4.13
CA ILE A 208 34.23 -22.34 -3.79
C ILE A 208 35.58 -23.08 -3.75
N GLU A 209 35.60 -24.33 -3.26
CA GLU A 209 36.80 -25.15 -3.21
C GLU A 209 37.28 -25.54 -4.62
N GLY A 210 36.35 -25.83 -5.52
CA GLY A 210 36.64 -26.04 -6.94
C GLY A 210 37.22 -24.78 -7.60
N VAL A 211 36.71 -23.59 -7.24
CA VAL A 211 37.24 -22.31 -7.70
C VAL A 211 38.67 -22.09 -7.17
N LYS A 212 38.92 -22.32 -5.88
CA LYS A 212 40.26 -22.22 -5.27
C LYS A 212 41.26 -23.20 -5.91
N ALA A 213 40.87 -24.46 -6.08
CA ALA A 213 41.71 -25.49 -6.68
C ALA A 213 42.07 -25.21 -8.16
N ASN A 214 41.27 -24.40 -8.85
CA ASN A 214 41.48 -24.02 -10.25
C ASN A 214 41.84 -22.54 -10.42
N ALA A 215 42.20 -21.82 -9.35
CA ALA A 215 42.46 -20.38 -9.40
C ALA A 215 43.57 -19.99 -10.37
N GLU A 216 44.56 -20.86 -10.61
CA GLU A 216 45.63 -20.67 -11.61
C GLU A 216 45.11 -20.61 -13.05
N LYS A 217 43.94 -21.20 -13.33
CA LYS A 217 43.30 -21.16 -14.66
C LYS A 217 42.49 -19.89 -14.87
N ILE A 218 42.24 -19.12 -13.81
CA ILE A 218 41.50 -17.86 -13.86
C ILE A 218 42.52 -16.74 -14.11
N GLY A 219 42.62 -16.31 -15.37
CA GLY A 219 43.58 -15.27 -15.79
C GLY A 219 43.13 -13.83 -15.52
N GLY A 220 44.05 -12.89 -15.73
CA GLY A 220 43.81 -11.44 -15.63
C GLY A 220 43.76 -10.91 -14.19
N LYS A 221 43.56 -9.59 -14.06
CA LYS A 221 43.56 -8.88 -12.77
C LYS A 221 42.54 -9.42 -11.75
N VAL A 222 41.43 -10.00 -12.22
CA VAL A 222 40.40 -10.58 -11.35
C VAL A 222 40.88 -11.91 -10.75
N GLY A 223 41.64 -12.72 -11.49
CA GLY A 223 42.24 -13.95 -10.99
C GLY A 223 43.38 -13.71 -10.00
N GLU A 224 44.14 -12.62 -10.17
CA GLU A 224 45.13 -12.17 -9.18
C GLU A 224 44.45 -11.82 -7.84
N LYS A 225 43.41 -10.98 -7.89
CA LYS A 225 42.61 -10.60 -6.72
C LYS A 225 41.96 -11.80 -6.01
N LEU A 226 41.51 -12.80 -6.78
CA LEU A 226 40.99 -14.05 -6.22
C LEU A 226 42.04 -14.78 -5.38
N ARG A 227 43.25 -14.98 -5.93
CA ARG A 227 44.36 -15.65 -5.22
C ARG A 227 44.82 -14.88 -3.97
N GLU A 228 44.78 -13.55 -4.02
CA GLU A 228 45.08 -12.68 -2.88
C GLU A 228 43.99 -12.71 -1.79
N SER A 229 42.79 -13.19 -2.11
CA SER A 229 41.62 -13.15 -1.22
C SER A 229 41.28 -14.50 -0.58
N PHE A 230 42.15 -15.51 -0.61
CA PHE A 230 41.81 -16.86 -0.10
C PHE A 230 41.46 -16.87 1.40
N ASP A 231 42.27 -16.24 2.25
CA ASP A 231 41.98 -16.15 3.68
C ASP A 231 40.70 -15.33 3.95
N LEU A 232 40.46 -14.30 3.13
CA LEU A 232 39.26 -13.47 3.18
C LEU A 232 38.01 -14.28 2.81
N LEU A 233 38.12 -15.14 1.80
CA LEU A 233 37.04 -16.02 1.36
C LEU A 233 36.66 -17.04 2.42
N ASP A 234 37.62 -17.57 3.17
CA ASP A 234 37.34 -18.47 4.28
C ASP A 234 36.53 -17.76 5.37
N LEU A 235 36.89 -16.52 5.70
CA LEU A 235 36.12 -15.69 6.63
C LEU A 235 34.72 -15.41 6.10
N SER A 236 34.57 -14.93 4.86
CA SER A 236 33.27 -14.63 4.26
C SER A 236 32.37 -15.85 4.17
N TYR A 237 32.94 -17.01 3.86
CA TYR A 237 32.23 -18.29 3.85
C TYR A 237 31.69 -18.63 5.24
N GLN A 238 32.47 -18.45 6.32
CA GLN A 238 31.97 -18.66 7.68
C GLN A 238 30.90 -17.65 8.08
N LEU A 239 31.01 -16.39 7.64
CA LEU A 239 30.04 -15.34 7.94
C LEU A 239 28.68 -15.58 7.29
N VAL A 240 28.64 -16.06 6.04
CA VAL A 240 27.36 -16.30 5.33
C VAL A 240 26.75 -17.67 5.68
N LYS A 241 27.56 -18.61 6.16
CA LYS A 241 27.09 -19.95 6.49
C LYS A 241 26.04 -19.92 7.59
N LEU A 242 24.87 -20.48 7.28
CA LEU A 242 23.79 -20.68 8.24
C LEU A 242 24.11 -21.83 9.20
N LYS A 243 23.76 -21.66 10.47
CA LYS A 243 23.76 -22.75 11.44
C LYS A 243 22.49 -23.58 11.30
N PHE A 244 22.63 -24.88 11.53
CA PHE A 244 21.52 -25.83 11.44
C PHE A 244 21.28 -26.56 12.76
N ASP A 245 22.09 -26.31 13.78
CA ASP A 245 22.17 -27.02 15.05
C ASP A 245 21.92 -26.11 16.25
N VAL A 246 21.13 -25.05 16.07
CA VAL A 246 20.68 -24.20 17.17
C VAL A 246 19.82 -25.03 18.12
N GLN A 247 20.10 -24.96 19.43
CA GLN A 247 19.27 -25.61 20.44
C GLN A 247 17.99 -24.79 20.61
N LEU A 248 16.88 -25.32 20.12
CA LEU A 248 15.59 -24.63 20.16
C LEU A 248 14.74 -25.13 21.33
N PRO A 249 13.96 -24.24 21.98
CA PRO A 249 13.10 -24.59 23.10
C PRO A 249 11.81 -25.30 22.67
N ILE A 250 11.51 -25.35 21.37
CA ILE A 250 10.27 -25.92 20.82
C ILE A 250 10.56 -27.06 19.85
N ASP A 251 9.63 -28.00 19.78
CA ASP A 251 9.56 -28.96 18.68
C ASP A 251 8.57 -28.43 17.62
N ILE A 252 8.98 -28.42 16.35
CA ILE A 252 8.13 -28.01 15.23
C ILE A 252 6.87 -28.87 15.09
N LEU A 253 6.85 -30.06 15.70
CA LEU A 253 5.72 -30.99 15.69
C LEU A 253 4.68 -30.73 16.80
N GLU A 254 4.97 -29.89 17.80
CA GLU A 254 3.99 -29.54 18.83
C GLU A 254 2.83 -28.72 18.26
N ASP A 255 1.67 -28.73 18.90
CA ASP A 255 0.57 -27.84 18.49
C ASP A 255 0.91 -26.37 18.80
N GLU A 256 0.34 -25.44 18.04
CA GLU A 256 0.49 -24.02 18.31
C GLU A 256 -0.03 -23.66 19.71
N PRO A 257 0.61 -22.71 20.44
CA PRO A 257 0.19 -22.32 21.79
C PRO A 257 -1.28 -21.93 21.94
N GLY A 258 -1.92 -21.49 20.85
CA GLY A 258 -3.33 -21.13 20.82
C GLY A 258 -3.56 -19.65 21.15
N GLU A 259 -4.60 -19.08 20.53
CA GLU A 259 -4.93 -17.65 20.64
C GLU A 259 -5.37 -17.30 22.08
N ASN A 260 -4.70 -16.32 22.71
CA ASN A 260 -5.11 -15.73 23.97
C ASN A 260 -5.98 -14.50 23.71
N THR A 261 -7.27 -14.72 23.53
CA THR A 261 -8.23 -13.67 23.15
C THR A 261 -8.32 -12.54 24.17
N GLU A 262 -8.28 -12.83 25.48
CA GLU A 262 -8.35 -11.81 26.53
C GLU A 262 -7.15 -10.86 26.47
N GLU A 263 -5.95 -11.40 26.29
CA GLU A 263 -4.73 -10.60 26.18
C GLU A 263 -4.68 -9.82 24.87
N LEU A 264 -5.14 -10.40 23.75
CA LEU A 264 -5.26 -9.67 22.49
C LEU A 264 -6.22 -8.50 22.56
N ILE A 265 -7.37 -8.67 23.21
CA ILE A 265 -8.34 -7.58 23.42
C ILE A 265 -7.70 -6.43 24.18
N ALA A 266 -6.98 -6.74 25.27
CA ALA A 266 -6.28 -5.74 26.07
C ALA A 266 -5.22 -4.99 25.24
N LEU A 267 -4.37 -5.73 24.51
CA LEU A 267 -3.30 -5.15 23.68
C LEU A 267 -3.85 -4.33 22.51
N TYR A 268 -4.86 -4.82 21.80
CA TYR A 268 -5.46 -4.10 20.68
C TYR A 268 -6.15 -2.83 21.12
N LYS A 269 -6.76 -2.82 22.32
CA LYS A 269 -7.31 -1.60 22.92
C LYS A 269 -6.21 -0.62 23.32
N GLU A 270 -5.13 -1.09 23.94
CA GLU A 270 -3.99 -0.25 24.36
C GLU A 270 -3.30 0.45 23.17
N PHE A 271 -3.13 -0.26 22.06
CA PHE A 271 -2.44 0.24 20.87
C PHE A 271 -3.37 0.79 19.77
N GLY A 272 -4.67 0.89 20.03
CA GLY A 272 -5.62 1.51 19.10
C GLY A 272 -5.93 0.68 17.83
N PHE A 273 -5.79 -0.64 17.88
CA PHE A 273 -6.08 -1.55 16.76
C PHE A 273 -7.56 -1.96 16.72
N SER A 274 -8.44 -0.97 16.60
CA SER A 274 -9.91 -1.12 16.63
C SER A 274 -10.45 -2.14 15.61
N MET A 275 -9.88 -2.20 14.41
CA MET A 275 -10.28 -3.16 13.36
C MET A 275 -10.11 -4.62 13.82
N TRP A 276 -9.00 -4.94 14.48
CA TRP A 276 -8.74 -6.32 14.91
C TRP A 276 -9.41 -6.66 16.23
N LEU A 277 -9.64 -5.66 17.07
CA LEU A 277 -10.49 -5.80 18.25
C LEU A 277 -11.90 -6.26 17.85
N LYS A 278 -12.52 -5.57 16.88
CA LYS A 278 -13.85 -5.94 16.36
C LYS A 278 -13.88 -7.36 15.77
N GLN A 279 -12.83 -7.76 15.05
CA GLN A 279 -12.72 -9.13 14.50
C GLN A 279 -12.66 -10.21 15.59
N LEU A 280 -12.04 -9.93 16.75
CA LEU A 280 -12.00 -10.87 17.87
C LEU A 280 -13.35 -10.93 18.58
N ASP A 281 -14.05 -9.81 18.70
CA ASP A 281 -15.39 -9.73 19.29
C ASP A 281 -16.41 -10.51 18.43
N GLU A 282 -16.39 -10.36 17.10
CA GLU A 282 -17.24 -11.14 16.18
C GLU A 282 -16.97 -12.66 16.25
N LYS A 283 -15.70 -13.05 16.43
CA LYS A 283 -15.29 -14.46 16.60
C LYS A 283 -15.77 -15.02 17.95
N ASN A 284 -15.72 -14.22 19.02
CA ASN A 284 -16.25 -14.57 20.34
C ASN A 284 -17.78 -14.65 20.34
N GLU A 285 -18.50 -13.74 19.67
CA GLU A 285 -19.97 -13.81 19.55
C GLU A 285 -20.44 -15.08 18.83
N SER A 286 -19.69 -15.56 17.82
CA SER A 286 -19.97 -16.83 17.15
C SER A 286 -19.69 -18.07 18.02
N ALA A 287 -18.85 -17.95 19.05
CA ALA A 287 -18.54 -19.01 20.02
C ALA A 287 -19.40 -18.95 21.30
N GLN A 288 -20.00 -17.79 21.62
CA GLN A 288 -20.76 -17.50 22.84
C GLN A 288 -22.29 -17.65 22.72
N ILE A 289 -22.80 -18.33 21.69
CA ILE A 289 -24.24 -18.73 21.64
C ILE A 289 -24.57 -19.77 22.74
N ASP A 290 -23.57 -20.34 23.41
CA ASP A 290 -23.74 -21.15 24.60
C ASP A 290 -23.16 -20.44 25.82
N SER A 291 -23.99 -20.22 26.84
CA SER A 291 -23.74 -19.65 28.19
C SER A 291 -23.90 -18.12 28.42
N GLN A 292 -24.74 -17.84 29.42
CA GLN A 292 -25.46 -16.60 29.72
C GLN A 292 -24.67 -15.52 30.49
N GLU A 293 -25.06 -14.27 30.19
CA GLU A 293 -25.24 -13.07 31.05
C GLU A 293 -24.24 -12.76 32.18
N THR A 294 -23.56 -11.60 32.09
CA THR A 294 -23.78 -10.48 33.04
C THR A 294 -23.28 -9.12 32.49
N GLU A 295 -24.06 -8.07 32.75
CA GLU A 295 -23.91 -6.65 32.37
C GLU A 295 -22.71 -5.92 33.03
N ILE A 296 -22.02 -5.01 32.31
CA ILE A 296 -21.53 -3.70 32.81
C ILE A 296 -21.50 -2.63 31.67
N THR A 297 -22.49 -1.74 31.69
CA THR A 297 -22.58 -0.29 31.30
C THR A 297 -21.73 0.34 30.19
N GLU A 298 -22.36 0.48 29.02
CA GLU A 298 -22.59 1.64 28.13
C GLU A 298 -21.53 2.75 27.90
N SER A 299 -21.05 2.80 26.65
CA SER A 299 -21.05 4.00 25.80
C SER A 299 -21.64 3.60 24.44
N PRO A 300 -22.39 4.46 23.73
CA PRO A 300 -23.26 4.02 22.65
C PRO A 300 -22.46 3.70 21.39
N ASN A 301 -22.02 2.45 21.24
CA ASN A 301 -21.63 1.93 19.95
C ASN A 301 -22.88 1.33 19.32
N ILE A 302 -23.39 1.98 18.29
CA ILE A 302 -24.53 1.47 17.54
C ILE A 302 -23.98 0.41 16.60
N ASP A 303 -24.04 -0.84 17.06
CA ASP A 303 -23.93 -2.02 16.21
C ASP A 303 -25.21 -2.17 15.38
N ALA A 304 -25.44 -1.21 14.48
CA ALA A 304 -26.38 -1.40 13.39
C ALA A 304 -25.62 -2.09 12.25
N LYS A 305 -25.64 -3.43 12.23
CA LYS A 305 -25.40 -4.16 10.99
C LYS A 305 -26.41 -3.62 9.97
N ILE A 306 -25.94 -2.98 8.90
CA ILE A 306 -26.84 -2.47 7.87
C ILE A 306 -27.55 -3.67 7.23
N SER A 307 -28.86 -3.69 7.33
CA SER A 307 -29.70 -4.61 6.56
C SER A 307 -30.06 -3.93 5.25
N ILE A 308 -29.22 -4.11 4.21
CA ILE A 308 -29.52 -3.62 2.85
C ILE A 308 -30.83 -4.23 2.33
N ASP A 309 -31.20 -5.40 2.84
CA ASP A 309 -32.45 -6.10 2.52
C ASP A 309 -33.70 -5.37 3.05
N ASP A 310 -33.54 -4.44 3.99
CA ASP A 310 -34.65 -3.57 4.45
C ASP A 310 -35.06 -2.54 3.38
N TYR A 311 -34.22 -2.31 2.38
CA TYR A 311 -34.43 -1.32 1.35
C TYR A 311 -35.03 -1.93 0.09
N THR A 312 -36.10 -1.32 -0.41
CA THR A 312 -36.65 -1.70 -1.71
C THR A 312 -35.84 -1.06 -2.83
N LYS A 313 -35.62 -1.81 -3.91
CA LYS A 313 -34.91 -1.36 -5.11
C LYS A 313 -35.88 -1.43 -6.28
N SER A 314 -36.12 -0.30 -6.94
CA SER A 314 -37.09 -0.19 -8.03
C SER A 314 -36.44 0.36 -9.28
N LEU A 315 -36.64 -0.31 -10.41
CA LEU A 315 -36.29 0.20 -11.73
C LEU A 315 -37.47 1.01 -12.28
N VAL A 316 -37.20 2.18 -12.85
CA VAL A 316 -38.22 3.05 -13.45
C VAL A 316 -38.01 3.12 -14.96
N LEU A 317 -38.86 2.43 -15.73
CA LEU A 317 -38.79 2.42 -17.21
C LEU A 317 -40.02 3.02 -17.88
N THR A 318 -41.12 3.17 -17.15
CA THR A 318 -42.40 3.61 -17.71
C THR A 318 -42.84 4.99 -17.21
N GLU A 319 -43.67 5.69 -17.98
CA GLU A 319 -44.18 7.02 -17.63
C GLU A 319 -45.04 6.99 -16.34
N ASP A 320 -45.79 5.91 -16.12
CA ASP A 320 -46.61 5.73 -14.91
C ASP A 320 -45.74 5.59 -13.65
N GLU A 321 -44.67 4.78 -13.71
CA GLU A 321 -43.71 4.64 -12.61
C GLU A 321 -42.97 5.96 -12.34
N PHE A 322 -42.58 6.68 -13.40
CA PHE A 322 -41.92 7.97 -13.27
C PHE A 322 -42.84 9.04 -12.68
N THR A 323 -44.11 9.08 -13.10
CA THR A 323 -45.11 9.99 -12.52
C THR A 323 -45.32 9.72 -11.02
N LEU A 324 -45.33 8.46 -10.62
CA LEU A 324 -45.40 8.09 -9.20
C LEU A 324 -44.16 8.55 -8.43
N LEU A 325 -42.96 8.36 -9.01
CA LEU A 325 -41.71 8.83 -8.42
C LEU A 325 -41.69 10.36 -8.27
N LEU A 326 -42.08 11.11 -9.30
CA LEU A 326 -42.15 12.58 -9.26
C LEU A 326 -43.07 13.09 -8.14
N SER A 327 -44.23 12.45 -7.96
CA SER A 327 -45.17 12.78 -6.87
C SER A 327 -44.53 12.57 -5.49
N LYS A 328 -43.80 11.47 -5.31
CA LYS A 328 -43.07 11.18 -4.07
C LYS A 328 -41.94 12.19 -3.82
N LEU A 329 -41.11 12.46 -4.82
CA LEU A 329 -40.03 13.44 -4.73
C LEU A 329 -40.56 14.83 -4.36
N SER A 330 -41.62 15.29 -5.05
CA SER A 330 -42.23 16.61 -4.83
C SER A 330 -42.88 16.77 -3.46
N SER A 331 -43.37 15.68 -2.86
CA SER A 331 -43.98 15.70 -1.52
C SER A 331 -43.01 15.42 -0.39
N SER A 332 -41.79 14.96 -0.70
CA SER A 332 -40.74 14.71 0.29
C SER A 332 -40.15 16.01 0.85
N LYS A 333 -39.71 15.98 2.11
CA LYS A 333 -38.92 17.08 2.68
C LYS A 333 -37.48 17.05 2.16
N SER A 334 -36.94 15.85 1.99
CA SER A 334 -35.61 15.60 1.47
C SER A 334 -35.51 14.18 0.92
N PHE A 335 -34.52 13.95 0.07
CA PHE A 335 -34.16 12.64 -0.47
C PHE A 335 -32.65 12.53 -0.66
N VAL A 336 -32.13 11.30 -0.73
CA VAL A 336 -30.76 11.07 -1.20
C VAL A 336 -30.75 10.99 -2.71
N PHE A 337 -29.74 11.59 -3.32
CA PHE A 337 -29.62 11.81 -4.75
C PHE A 337 -28.21 11.45 -5.22
N ASP A 338 -28.15 10.82 -6.39
CA ASP A 338 -26.91 10.52 -7.08
C ASP A 338 -27.14 10.45 -8.61
N LEU A 339 -26.08 10.63 -9.39
CA LEU A 339 -26.07 10.52 -10.84
C LEU A 339 -25.09 9.47 -11.34
N GLU A 340 -25.58 8.63 -12.24
CA GLU A 340 -24.73 7.75 -13.02
C GLU A 340 -24.36 8.40 -14.35
N THR A 341 -23.08 8.37 -14.71
CA THR A 341 -22.52 9.13 -15.84
C THR A 341 -21.52 8.33 -16.65
N ASN A 342 -21.24 8.77 -17.88
CA ASN A 342 -20.34 8.06 -18.80
C ASN A 342 -18.85 8.47 -18.69
N SER A 343 -18.48 9.38 -17.78
CA SER A 343 -17.14 9.92 -17.65
C SER A 343 -16.88 10.34 -16.20
N LEU A 344 -15.62 10.40 -15.77
CA LEU A 344 -15.23 11.03 -14.50
C LEU A 344 -14.95 12.53 -14.64
N ASP A 345 -14.81 13.01 -15.88
CA ASP A 345 -14.68 14.44 -16.17
C ASP A 345 -16.07 15.08 -16.19
N TYR A 346 -16.43 15.73 -15.07
CA TYR A 346 -17.74 16.33 -14.87
C TYR A 346 -18.09 17.45 -15.86
N MET A 347 -17.12 18.02 -16.60
CA MET A 347 -17.41 19.04 -17.63
C MET A 347 -17.94 18.43 -18.92
N GLU A 348 -17.55 17.20 -19.22
CA GLU A 348 -17.90 16.48 -20.45
C GLU A 348 -18.82 15.27 -20.19
N ALA A 349 -19.06 14.94 -18.92
CA ALA A 349 -19.90 13.83 -18.52
C ALA A 349 -21.36 14.03 -18.96
N GLU A 350 -21.93 12.97 -19.52
CA GLU A 350 -23.34 12.87 -19.84
C GLU A 350 -24.07 11.99 -18.81
N ILE A 351 -25.30 12.38 -18.47
CA ILE A 351 -26.17 11.64 -17.56
C ILE A 351 -26.66 10.36 -18.24
N VAL A 352 -26.42 9.23 -17.58
CA VAL A 352 -26.84 7.89 -17.96
C VAL A 352 -28.05 7.43 -17.13
N GLY A 353 -28.09 7.79 -15.85
CA GLY A 353 -29.22 7.49 -14.98
C GLY A 353 -29.30 8.41 -13.77
N PHE A 354 -30.50 8.49 -13.18
CA PHE A 354 -30.74 9.18 -11.92
C PHE A 354 -31.03 8.17 -10.83
N VAL A 355 -30.48 8.41 -9.65
CA VAL A 355 -30.69 7.56 -8.49
C VAL A 355 -31.30 8.36 -7.36
N PHE A 356 -32.32 7.81 -6.73
CA PHE A 356 -32.99 8.43 -5.60
C PHE A 356 -33.21 7.43 -4.48
N LEU A 357 -33.11 7.90 -3.24
CA LEU A 357 -33.65 7.19 -2.09
C LEU A 357 -34.62 8.09 -1.33
N ILE A 358 -35.84 7.60 -1.18
CA ILE A 358 -36.89 8.22 -0.39
C ILE A 358 -37.24 7.25 0.73
N GLU A 359 -36.94 7.64 1.97
CA GLU A 359 -37.05 6.77 3.14
C GLU A 359 -36.26 5.45 2.93
N LYS A 360 -36.92 4.31 2.80
CA LYS A 360 -36.31 3.00 2.50
C LYS A 360 -36.58 2.51 1.06
N SER A 361 -36.97 3.41 0.15
CA SER A 361 -37.25 3.07 -1.26
C SER A 361 -36.25 3.71 -2.19
N SER A 362 -35.35 2.90 -2.75
CA SER A 362 -34.38 3.31 -3.77
C SER A 362 -34.94 3.12 -5.18
N TYR A 363 -34.62 4.06 -6.06
CA TYR A 363 -35.10 4.12 -7.44
C TYR A 363 -33.91 4.34 -8.36
N TYR A 364 -33.77 3.47 -9.36
CA TYR A 364 -32.88 3.69 -10.50
C TYR A 364 -33.71 4.06 -11.73
N LEU A 365 -33.43 5.24 -12.29
CA LEU A 365 -34.09 5.78 -13.48
C LEU A 365 -33.05 5.91 -14.61
N PRO A 366 -32.87 4.86 -15.45
CA PRO A 366 -31.99 4.92 -16.60
C PRO A 366 -32.58 5.78 -17.72
N VAL A 367 -31.74 6.57 -18.39
CA VAL A 367 -32.13 7.48 -19.47
C VAL A 367 -31.24 7.43 -20.71
N ALA A 368 -30.06 6.80 -20.64
CA ALA A 368 -29.12 6.74 -21.75
C ALA A 368 -28.22 5.49 -21.78
N HIS A 369 -28.68 4.34 -21.30
CA HIS A 369 -28.01 3.07 -21.60
C HIS A 369 -28.15 2.72 -23.08
N ASP A 370 -27.04 2.44 -23.76
CA ASP A 370 -26.95 2.25 -25.22
C ASP A 370 -26.13 1.01 -25.62
N TYR A 371 -26.02 0.03 -24.73
CA TYR A 371 -25.51 -1.30 -25.06
C TYR A 371 -26.46 -2.07 -25.99
N LEU A 372 -25.95 -3.12 -26.62
CA LEU A 372 -26.74 -3.98 -27.51
C LEU A 372 -27.91 -4.62 -26.74
N ASP A 373 -29.13 -4.44 -27.25
CA ASP A 373 -30.38 -4.93 -26.63
C ASP A 373 -30.77 -4.23 -25.31
N ALA A 374 -30.27 -3.02 -25.05
CA ALA A 374 -30.75 -2.20 -23.94
C ALA A 374 -32.29 -2.01 -24.02
N PRO A 375 -33.02 -2.20 -22.90
CA PRO A 375 -34.46 -2.05 -22.89
C PRO A 375 -34.86 -0.59 -23.17
N ALA A 376 -36.12 -0.40 -23.57
CA ALA A 376 -36.67 0.93 -23.78
C ALA A 376 -36.63 1.74 -22.47
N GLN A 377 -36.10 2.95 -22.56
CA GLN A 377 -35.94 3.89 -21.46
C GLN A 377 -36.76 5.15 -21.72
N LEU A 378 -37.03 5.92 -20.67
CA LEU A 378 -37.66 7.22 -20.81
C LEU A 378 -36.72 8.21 -21.51
N SER A 379 -37.30 9.15 -22.25
CA SER A 379 -36.53 10.19 -22.90
C SER A 379 -35.79 11.03 -21.86
N ARG A 380 -34.46 11.10 -21.96
CA ARG A 380 -33.59 11.95 -21.13
C ARG A 380 -34.11 13.39 -21.05
N TYR A 381 -34.57 13.95 -22.17
CA TYR A 381 -35.12 15.31 -22.21
C TYR A 381 -36.39 15.46 -21.35
N MET A 382 -37.34 14.53 -21.48
CA MET A 382 -38.61 14.57 -20.72
C MET A 382 -38.36 14.40 -19.22
N VAL A 383 -37.44 13.51 -18.85
CA VAL A 383 -37.03 13.28 -17.46
C VAL A 383 -36.38 14.53 -16.87
N LEU A 384 -35.44 15.15 -17.59
CA LEU A 384 -34.77 16.38 -17.17
C LEU A 384 -35.76 17.54 -16.97
N ASP A 385 -36.65 17.78 -17.93
CA ASP A 385 -37.68 18.84 -17.85
C ASP A 385 -38.58 18.65 -16.62
N SER A 386 -38.98 17.41 -16.35
CA SER A 386 -39.86 17.08 -15.21
C SER A 386 -39.13 17.19 -13.85
N LEU A 387 -37.86 16.77 -13.78
CA LEU A 387 -37.06 16.82 -12.55
C LEU A 387 -36.51 18.21 -12.23
N LYS A 388 -36.39 19.10 -13.23
CA LYS A 388 -35.76 20.42 -13.08
C LYS A 388 -36.30 21.19 -11.89
N SER A 389 -37.62 21.32 -11.78
CA SER A 389 -38.26 22.07 -10.68
C SER A 389 -37.98 21.47 -9.29
N ILE A 390 -37.77 20.16 -9.20
CA ILE A 390 -37.46 19.46 -7.95
C ILE A 390 -35.99 19.66 -7.60
N LEU A 391 -35.08 19.48 -8.57
CA LEU A 391 -33.64 19.62 -8.37
C LEU A 391 -33.23 21.08 -8.09
N GLU A 392 -33.89 22.05 -8.72
CA GLU A 392 -33.68 23.49 -8.51
C GLU A 392 -34.39 24.05 -7.26
N SER A 393 -35.23 23.25 -6.59
CA SER A 393 -35.90 23.67 -5.37
C SER A 393 -34.93 23.88 -4.21
N GLU A 394 -34.98 25.05 -3.57
CA GLU A 394 -34.27 25.31 -2.31
C GLU A 394 -34.99 24.75 -1.08
N VAL A 395 -36.25 24.32 -1.23
CA VAL A 395 -37.10 23.84 -0.14
C VAL A 395 -36.97 22.33 0.05
N ILE A 396 -36.85 21.57 -1.05
CA ILE A 396 -36.69 20.12 -1.00
C ILE A 396 -35.19 19.82 -0.84
N GLY A 397 -34.81 19.21 0.28
CA GLY A 397 -33.43 18.93 0.63
C GLY A 397 -32.81 17.79 -0.17
N LYS A 398 -31.56 17.97 -0.63
CA LYS A 398 -30.75 16.94 -1.30
C LYS A 398 -29.62 16.52 -0.38
N ILE A 399 -29.44 15.22 -0.28
CA ILE A 399 -28.39 14.55 0.46
C ILE A 399 -27.63 13.69 -0.55
N GLY A 400 -26.31 13.64 -0.47
CA GLY A 400 -25.51 12.84 -1.40
C GLY A 400 -24.09 12.66 -0.91
N GLN A 401 -23.28 11.99 -1.73
CA GLN A 401 -21.85 11.86 -1.53
C GLN A 401 -21.14 12.66 -2.62
N ASN A 402 -20.37 13.69 -2.27
CA ASN A 402 -19.67 14.55 -3.24
C ASN A 402 -20.61 15.21 -4.27
N LEU A 403 -21.68 15.85 -3.80
CA LEU A 403 -22.72 16.48 -4.63
C LEU A 403 -22.21 17.63 -5.53
N LYS A 404 -20.96 18.07 -5.33
CA LYS A 404 -20.29 18.99 -6.26
C LYS A 404 -20.17 18.37 -7.66
N TYR A 405 -19.89 17.07 -7.74
CA TYR A 405 -19.81 16.34 -9.00
C TYR A 405 -21.16 16.36 -9.72
N ASP A 406 -22.23 15.93 -9.03
CA ASP A 406 -23.60 15.91 -9.58
C ASP A 406 -24.04 17.31 -10.02
N ALA A 407 -23.72 18.33 -9.24
CA ALA A 407 -24.03 19.72 -9.57
C ALA A 407 -23.34 20.20 -10.86
N HIS A 408 -22.09 19.77 -11.12
CA HIS A 408 -21.41 20.08 -12.39
C HIS A 408 -22.09 19.41 -13.57
N VAL A 409 -22.44 18.12 -13.43
CA VAL A 409 -23.07 17.34 -14.50
C VAL A 409 -24.46 17.90 -14.84
N LEU A 410 -25.26 18.25 -13.82
CA LEU A 410 -26.56 18.92 -14.03
C LEU A 410 -26.40 20.29 -14.69
N ALA A 411 -25.34 21.03 -14.36
CA ALA A 411 -25.07 22.32 -15.00
C ALA A 411 -24.69 22.21 -16.48
N ASN A 412 -24.28 21.03 -16.97
CA ASN A 412 -24.07 20.79 -18.41
C ASN A 412 -25.39 20.74 -19.20
N VAL A 413 -26.50 20.50 -18.51
CA VAL A 413 -27.86 20.43 -19.09
C VAL A 413 -28.76 21.54 -18.53
N ASP A 414 -28.17 22.66 -18.12
CA ASP A 414 -28.86 23.87 -17.63
C ASP A 414 -29.81 23.62 -16.44
N ILE A 415 -29.42 22.73 -15.51
CA ILE A 415 -30.12 22.51 -14.23
C ILE A 415 -29.19 22.91 -13.07
N GLU A 416 -29.66 23.79 -12.19
CA GLU A 416 -28.91 24.16 -10.98
C GLU A 416 -29.30 23.27 -9.79
N LEU A 417 -28.35 22.48 -9.26
CA LEU A 417 -28.62 21.68 -8.06
C LEU A 417 -28.71 22.59 -6.82
N ASN A 418 -29.93 22.76 -6.32
CA ASN A 418 -30.23 23.58 -5.15
C ASN A 418 -30.75 22.74 -3.98
N GLY A 419 -30.75 23.33 -2.79
CA GLY A 419 -31.23 22.66 -1.59
C GLY A 419 -30.32 21.53 -1.10
N ILE A 420 -29.01 21.56 -1.40
CA ILE A 420 -28.03 20.64 -0.81
C ILE A 420 -28.01 20.89 0.71
N ILE A 421 -28.55 19.95 1.47
CA ILE A 421 -28.62 20.06 2.94
C ILE A 421 -27.52 19.26 3.62
N ASP A 422 -27.06 18.18 2.99
CA ASP A 422 -25.97 17.33 3.48
C ASP A 422 -25.13 16.73 2.34
N ASP A 423 -23.88 16.46 2.65
CA ASP A 423 -22.88 15.78 1.83
C ASP A 423 -22.02 14.90 2.76
N THR A 424 -22.05 13.58 2.55
CA THR A 424 -21.39 12.60 3.44
C THR A 424 -19.88 12.65 3.41
N MET A 425 -19.27 13.03 2.27
CA MET A 425 -17.82 13.23 2.17
C MET A 425 -17.38 14.35 3.11
N LEU A 426 -18.10 15.48 3.07
CA LEU A 426 -17.83 16.65 3.89
C LEU A 426 -18.18 16.43 5.37
N LYS A 427 -19.26 15.69 5.67
CA LYS A 427 -19.58 15.29 7.06
C LYS A 427 -18.46 14.47 7.67
N SER A 428 -17.98 13.47 6.92
CA SER A 428 -16.86 12.63 7.36
C SER A 428 -15.61 13.46 7.59
N TYR A 429 -15.24 14.32 6.64
CA TYR A 429 -14.07 15.20 6.77
C TYR A 429 -14.15 16.13 7.99
N CYS A 430 -15.33 16.71 8.26
CA CYS A 430 -15.55 17.54 9.44
C CYS A 430 -15.46 16.77 10.74
N LEU A 431 -15.94 15.52 10.76
CA LEU A 431 -15.94 14.68 11.94
C LEU A 431 -14.51 14.25 12.30
N ASP A 432 -13.76 13.77 11.31
CA ASP A 432 -12.36 13.37 11.45
C ASP A 432 -11.66 13.37 10.09
N SER A 433 -10.82 14.37 9.83
CA SER A 433 -10.12 14.55 8.55
C SER A 433 -8.98 13.55 8.31
N VAL A 434 -8.63 12.71 9.28
CA VAL A 434 -7.51 11.74 9.18
C VAL A 434 -7.93 10.28 9.40
N ALA A 435 -9.19 10.02 9.79
CA ALA A 435 -9.69 8.67 10.06
C ALA A 435 -9.60 7.71 8.86
N SER A 436 -9.95 8.20 7.67
CA SER A 436 -9.95 7.41 6.43
C SER A 436 -9.84 8.33 5.23
N ARG A 437 -9.74 7.74 4.03
CA ARG A 437 -10.15 8.48 2.83
C ARG A 437 -11.66 8.71 2.89
N HIS A 438 -12.13 9.82 2.33
CA HIS A 438 -13.54 10.22 2.37
C HIS A 438 -14.34 9.81 1.13
N ASN A 439 -13.83 8.85 0.35
CA ASN A 439 -14.63 8.21 -0.71
C ASN A 439 -15.59 7.19 -0.08
N MET A 440 -16.71 6.91 -0.76
CA MET A 440 -17.79 6.10 -0.18
C MET A 440 -17.36 4.69 0.18
N ASP A 441 -16.55 4.02 -0.64
CA ASP A 441 -16.07 2.65 -0.39
C ASP A 441 -15.30 2.56 0.94
N ASP A 442 -14.33 3.45 1.13
CA ASP A 442 -13.52 3.50 2.35
C ASP A 442 -14.37 3.90 3.56
N LEU A 443 -15.35 4.80 3.38
CA LEU A 443 -16.28 5.20 4.45
C LEU A 443 -17.23 4.06 4.84
N ALA A 444 -17.80 3.34 3.89
CA ALA A 444 -18.69 2.21 4.12
C ALA A 444 -17.96 1.10 4.86
N LEU A 445 -16.75 0.76 4.43
CA LEU A 445 -15.94 -0.26 5.07
C LEU A 445 -15.55 0.15 6.50
N HIS A 446 -15.09 1.40 6.69
CA HIS A 446 -14.62 1.88 7.98
C HIS A 446 -15.76 2.05 9.00
N TYR A 447 -16.83 2.73 8.61
CA TYR A 447 -17.88 3.15 9.54
C TYR A 447 -19.03 2.16 9.65
N LEU A 448 -19.32 1.41 8.59
CA LEU A 448 -20.46 0.51 8.51
C LEU A 448 -20.04 -0.97 8.51
N GLY A 449 -18.75 -1.26 8.30
CA GLY A 449 -18.27 -2.63 8.10
C GLY A 449 -18.82 -3.26 6.82
N HIS A 450 -19.27 -2.45 5.86
CA HIS A 450 -19.88 -2.90 4.62
C HIS A 450 -18.90 -2.75 3.45
N THR A 451 -18.78 -3.77 2.61
CA THR A 451 -18.02 -3.69 1.35
C THR A 451 -19.01 -3.40 0.23
N THR A 452 -18.89 -2.23 -0.37
CA THR A 452 -19.69 -1.78 -1.51
C THR A 452 -19.34 -2.56 -2.78
N ILE A 453 -20.28 -2.56 -3.74
CA ILE A 453 -20.05 -2.94 -5.12
C ILE A 453 -19.15 -1.86 -5.72
N HIS A 454 -17.95 -2.22 -6.17
CA HIS A 454 -17.06 -1.24 -6.77
C HIS A 454 -17.44 -0.97 -8.23
N TYR A 455 -17.16 0.23 -8.72
CA TYR A 455 -17.34 0.56 -10.15
C TYR A 455 -16.62 -0.44 -11.07
N ALA A 456 -15.48 -0.99 -10.65
CA ALA A 456 -14.74 -2.00 -11.42
C ALA A 456 -15.46 -3.36 -11.51
N ASP A 457 -16.35 -3.67 -10.57
CA ASP A 457 -17.13 -4.91 -10.57
C ASP A 457 -18.22 -4.88 -11.64
N VAL A 458 -18.75 -3.69 -11.96
CA VAL A 458 -19.79 -3.50 -12.99
C VAL A 458 -19.23 -3.06 -14.34
N ALA A 459 -18.21 -2.21 -14.36
CA ALA A 459 -17.65 -1.63 -15.59
C ALA A 459 -16.32 -2.28 -16.03
N GLY A 460 -15.74 -3.17 -15.22
CA GLY A 460 -14.41 -3.72 -15.47
C GLY A 460 -13.27 -2.73 -15.20
N SER A 461 -12.07 -3.03 -15.71
CA SER A 461 -10.86 -2.23 -15.43
C SER A 461 -9.90 -2.09 -16.62
N GLY A 462 -9.04 -1.07 -16.55
CA GLY A 462 -8.00 -0.79 -17.55
C GLY A 462 -8.56 -0.29 -18.87
N LYS A 463 -7.83 -0.51 -19.98
CA LYS A 463 -8.20 -0.01 -21.32
C LYS A 463 -9.53 -0.57 -21.88
N LYS A 464 -10.07 -1.62 -21.25
CA LYS A 464 -11.34 -2.26 -21.64
C LYS A 464 -12.49 -1.93 -20.67
N GLN A 465 -12.25 -1.06 -19.71
CA GLN A 465 -13.29 -0.58 -18.82
C GLN A 465 -14.40 0.08 -19.63
N LEU A 466 -15.64 -0.31 -19.34
CA LEU A 466 -16.83 0.24 -19.95
C LEU A 466 -17.14 1.62 -19.34
N THR A 467 -17.76 2.48 -20.13
CA THR A 467 -18.49 3.64 -19.60
C THR A 467 -19.86 3.18 -19.10
N PHE A 468 -20.46 3.90 -18.15
CA PHE A 468 -21.67 3.40 -17.48
C PHE A 468 -22.87 3.16 -18.41
N ASN A 469 -22.99 3.90 -19.53
CA ASN A 469 -24.00 3.67 -20.56
C ASN A 469 -23.90 2.31 -21.27
N GLN A 470 -22.76 1.64 -21.15
CA GLN A 470 -22.49 0.32 -21.73
C GLN A 470 -22.62 -0.83 -20.71
N VAL A 471 -22.82 -0.51 -19.43
CA VAL A 471 -23.09 -1.50 -18.37
C VAL A 471 -24.54 -1.98 -18.49
N SER A 472 -24.81 -3.27 -18.29
CA SER A 472 -26.19 -3.75 -18.37
C SER A 472 -27.05 -3.16 -17.24
N ILE A 473 -28.33 -2.85 -17.49
CA ILE A 473 -29.20 -2.30 -16.42
C ILE A 473 -29.33 -3.25 -15.22
N ASP A 474 -29.24 -4.56 -15.45
CA ASP A 474 -29.26 -5.58 -14.39
C ASP A 474 -28.05 -5.49 -13.45
N GLU A 475 -26.90 -5.02 -13.95
CA GLU A 475 -25.69 -4.77 -13.16
C GLU A 475 -25.63 -3.33 -12.62
N ALA A 476 -26.10 -2.36 -13.40
CA ALA A 476 -26.11 -0.94 -13.04
C ALA A 476 -27.07 -0.65 -11.89
N MET A 477 -28.27 -1.25 -11.88
CA MET A 477 -29.28 -0.96 -10.86
C MET A 477 -28.84 -1.36 -9.43
N PRO A 478 -28.29 -2.56 -9.17
CA PRO A 478 -27.81 -2.91 -7.84
C PRO A 478 -26.71 -1.98 -7.33
N TYR A 479 -25.76 -1.62 -8.19
CA TYR A 479 -24.68 -0.67 -7.90
C TYR A 479 -25.26 0.70 -7.53
N ALA A 480 -26.00 1.32 -8.45
CA ALA A 480 -26.57 2.65 -8.28
C ALA A 480 -27.46 2.74 -7.02
N CYS A 481 -28.36 1.77 -6.83
CA CYS A 481 -29.23 1.75 -5.65
C CYS A 481 -28.45 1.55 -4.34
N GLU A 482 -27.34 0.83 -4.35
CA GLU A 482 -26.49 0.69 -3.16
C GLU A 482 -25.87 2.04 -2.77
N ASP A 483 -25.37 2.83 -3.72
CA ASP A 483 -24.71 4.12 -3.47
C ASP A 483 -25.58 5.07 -2.65
N VAL A 484 -26.86 5.23 -3.02
CA VAL A 484 -27.81 6.08 -2.27
C VAL A 484 -28.21 5.48 -0.91
N ILE A 485 -28.24 4.15 -0.77
CA ILE A 485 -28.51 3.46 0.51
C ILE A 485 -27.35 3.69 1.47
N ILE A 486 -26.12 3.44 1.03
CA ILE A 486 -24.91 3.61 1.83
C ILE A 486 -24.72 5.08 2.20
N THR A 487 -24.97 5.99 1.27
CA THR A 487 -24.98 7.43 1.55
C THR A 487 -25.97 7.79 2.66
N ASN A 488 -27.18 7.23 2.67
CA ASN A 488 -28.15 7.48 3.74
C ASN A 488 -27.67 6.97 5.10
N GLU A 489 -27.16 5.74 5.16
CA GLU A 489 -26.67 5.12 6.39
C GLU A 489 -25.46 5.88 6.97
N LEU A 490 -24.50 6.25 6.10
CA LEU A 490 -23.39 7.12 6.47
C LEU A 490 -23.88 8.48 6.97
N ASN A 491 -24.83 9.11 6.27
CA ASN A 491 -25.36 10.41 6.65
C ASN A 491 -26.01 10.38 8.05
N ASN A 492 -26.81 9.34 8.33
CA ASN A 492 -27.47 9.16 9.63
C ASN A 492 -26.45 8.90 10.75
N LEU A 493 -25.44 8.08 10.49
CA LEU A 493 -24.37 7.81 11.44
C LEU A 493 -23.55 9.07 11.75
N PHE A 494 -23.13 9.81 10.72
CA PHE A 494 -22.32 11.02 10.90
C PHE A 494 -23.12 12.13 11.56
N GLU A 495 -24.39 12.30 11.22
CA GLU A 495 -25.28 13.24 11.90
C GLU A 495 -25.29 12.96 13.41
N MET A 496 -25.48 11.71 13.79
CA MET A 496 -25.50 11.31 15.19
C MET A 496 -24.16 11.55 15.89
N ARG A 497 -23.03 11.22 15.27
CA ARG A 497 -21.69 11.42 15.85
C ARG A 497 -21.34 12.91 15.97
N LEU A 498 -21.69 13.71 14.97
CA LEU A 498 -21.42 15.15 14.95
C LEU A 498 -22.22 15.92 16.02
N GLN A 499 -23.36 15.38 16.51
CA GLN A 499 -24.13 16.00 17.61
C GLN A 499 -23.30 16.18 18.89
N ALA A 500 -22.27 15.36 19.10
CA ALA A 500 -21.34 15.52 20.21
C ALA A 500 -20.44 16.78 20.07
N PHE A 501 -20.37 17.39 18.89
CA PHE A 501 -19.46 18.50 18.56
C PHE A 501 -20.20 19.69 17.91
N PRO A 502 -20.95 20.51 18.69
CA PRO A 502 -21.76 21.60 18.15
C PRO A 502 -21.00 22.63 17.31
N LYS A 503 -19.71 22.87 17.62
CA LYS A 503 -18.85 23.77 16.82
C LYS A 503 -18.55 23.20 15.43
N LEU A 504 -18.37 21.89 15.32
CA LEU A 504 -18.14 21.24 14.03
C LEU A 504 -19.42 21.23 13.19
N ILE A 505 -20.59 21.01 13.80
CA ILE A 505 -21.88 21.19 13.10
C ILE A 505 -22.02 22.61 12.55
N ALA A 506 -21.70 23.62 13.35
CA ALA A 506 -21.77 25.01 12.91
C ALA A 506 -20.82 25.29 11.74
N LEU A 507 -19.57 24.81 11.80
CA LEU A 507 -18.60 24.91 10.72
C LEU A 507 -19.11 24.22 9.45
N TYR A 508 -19.55 22.97 9.57
CA TYR A 508 -20.07 22.17 8.47
C TYR A 508 -21.23 22.86 7.75
N LYS A 509 -22.23 23.35 8.50
CA LYS A 509 -23.42 23.99 7.92
C LYS A 509 -23.17 25.40 7.39
N SER A 510 -22.27 26.18 8.00
CA SER A 510 -22.05 27.58 7.63
C SER A 510 -20.90 27.81 6.65
N ILE A 511 -19.97 26.85 6.54
CA ILE A 511 -18.79 26.95 5.68
C ILE A 511 -18.83 25.86 4.61
N GLU A 512 -18.76 24.59 4.98
CA GLU A 512 -18.54 23.49 4.03
C GLU A 512 -19.68 23.32 3.02
N ILE A 513 -20.93 23.26 3.50
CA ILE A 513 -22.09 23.11 2.61
C ILE A 513 -22.23 24.31 1.63
N PRO A 514 -22.19 25.58 2.08
CA PRO A 514 -22.22 26.73 1.16
C PRO A 514 -21.03 26.78 0.19
N LEU A 515 -19.86 26.27 0.61
CA LEU A 515 -18.65 26.27 -0.21
C LEU A 515 -18.80 25.41 -1.48
N ILE A 516 -19.64 24.37 -1.48
CA ILE A 516 -19.90 23.54 -2.68
C ILE A 516 -20.31 24.42 -3.87
N LYS A 517 -21.28 25.33 -3.69
CA LYS A 517 -21.75 26.22 -4.78
C LYS A 517 -20.68 27.21 -5.24
N VAL A 518 -19.81 27.65 -4.34
CA VAL A 518 -18.69 28.55 -4.67
C VAL A 518 -17.65 27.80 -5.50
N MET A 519 -17.28 26.59 -5.07
CA MET A 519 -16.33 25.73 -5.79
C MET A 519 -16.85 25.35 -7.17
N LEU A 520 -18.14 24.97 -7.28
CA LEU A 520 -18.81 24.73 -8.57
C LEU A 520 -18.60 25.91 -9.53
N ARG A 521 -18.89 27.14 -9.09
CA ARG A 521 -18.74 28.33 -9.93
C ARG A 521 -17.28 28.60 -10.31
N LEU A 522 -16.35 28.47 -9.36
CA LEU A 522 -14.92 28.69 -9.61
C LEU A 522 -14.38 27.69 -10.64
N GLU A 523 -14.72 26.41 -10.47
CA GLU A 523 -14.28 25.33 -11.36
C GLU A 523 -14.87 25.47 -12.76
N ARG A 524 -16.17 25.79 -12.89
CA ARG A 524 -16.82 26.03 -14.20
C ARG A 524 -16.33 27.27 -14.93
N ASN A 525 -15.96 28.32 -14.21
CA ASN A 525 -15.38 29.51 -14.83
C ASN A 525 -14.00 29.25 -15.43
N GLY A 526 -13.22 28.35 -14.80
CA GLY A 526 -11.84 28.08 -15.18
C GLY A 526 -10.94 29.33 -15.08
N ALA A 527 -9.80 29.25 -15.76
CA ALA A 527 -8.87 30.37 -15.90
C ALA A 527 -8.51 30.54 -17.37
N LEU A 528 -8.66 31.76 -17.90
CA LEU A 528 -8.24 32.08 -19.26
C LEU A 528 -6.71 32.08 -19.34
N LEU A 529 -6.16 31.27 -20.25
CA LEU A 529 -4.72 31.21 -20.51
C LEU A 529 -4.38 31.94 -21.81
N ASP A 530 -3.31 32.74 -21.80
CA ASP A 530 -2.74 33.30 -23.02
C ASP A 530 -1.81 32.25 -23.65
N GLU A 531 -2.36 31.50 -24.59
CA GLU A 531 -1.64 30.44 -25.31
C GLU A 531 -0.41 30.97 -26.06
N ALA A 532 -0.47 32.21 -26.59
CA ALA A 532 0.65 32.80 -27.31
C ALA A 532 1.78 33.16 -26.36
N SER A 533 1.45 33.72 -25.19
CA SER A 533 2.44 33.99 -24.14
C SER A 533 3.08 32.70 -23.62
N LEU A 534 2.29 31.65 -23.37
CA LEU A 534 2.81 30.35 -22.94
C LEU A 534 3.71 29.70 -24.00
N PHE A 535 3.35 29.80 -25.27
CA PHE A 535 4.17 29.32 -26.38
C PHE A 535 5.49 30.10 -26.48
N ASN A 536 5.45 31.44 -26.39
CA ASN A 536 6.66 32.26 -26.39
C ASN A 536 7.57 31.92 -25.21
N GLN A 537 7.00 31.75 -24.01
CA GLN A 537 7.73 31.33 -22.83
C GLN A 537 8.37 29.95 -23.03
N GLN A 538 7.66 28.99 -23.65
CA GLN A 538 8.22 27.69 -24.00
C GLN A 538 9.42 27.81 -24.95
N VAL A 539 9.36 28.70 -25.94
CA VAL A 539 10.46 28.96 -26.88
C VAL A 539 11.67 29.58 -26.16
N GLU A 540 11.43 30.57 -25.30
CA GLU A 540 12.47 31.23 -24.50
C GLU A 540 13.16 30.25 -23.56
N ILE A 541 12.39 29.46 -22.80
CA ILE A 541 12.91 28.42 -21.89
C ILE A 541 13.78 27.43 -22.67
N LYS A 542 13.32 26.94 -23.83
CA LYS A 542 14.11 26.02 -24.67
C LYS A 542 15.42 26.65 -25.14
N ALA A 543 15.39 27.91 -25.57
CA ALA A 543 16.60 28.62 -25.99
C ALA A 543 17.58 28.80 -24.82
N GLU A 544 17.09 29.12 -23.64
CA GLU A 544 17.90 29.23 -22.42
C GLU A 544 18.49 27.89 -21.99
N MET A 545 17.71 26.80 -22.04
CA MET A 545 18.20 25.44 -21.78
C MET A 545 19.34 25.05 -22.71
N VAL A 546 19.24 25.34 -24.01
CA VAL A 546 20.32 25.07 -25.00
C VAL A 546 21.57 25.89 -24.67
N ASN A 547 21.42 27.14 -24.25
CA ASN A 547 22.54 28.00 -23.85
C ASN A 547 23.23 27.48 -22.58
N ILE A 548 22.45 27.13 -21.54
CA ILE A 548 22.98 26.54 -20.30
C ILE A 548 23.68 25.22 -20.60
N GLN A 549 23.09 24.37 -21.45
CA GLN A 549 23.67 23.10 -21.86
C GLN A 549 25.03 23.31 -22.56
N SER A 550 25.10 24.26 -23.48
CA SER A 550 26.36 24.59 -24.18
C SER A 550 27.44 25.04 -23.19
N LYS A 551 27.10 25.90 -22.21
CA LYS A 551 28.01 26.31 -21.15
C LYS A 551 28.43 25.15 -20.25
N ALA A 552 27.50 24.25 -19.92
CA ALA A 552 27.79 23.08 -19.11
C ALA A 552 28.77 22.13 -19.82
N PHE A 553 28.64 21.96 -21.14
CA PHE A 553 29.56 21.17 -21.95
C PHE A 553 30.94 21.80 -22.06
N GLU A 554 30.99 23.13 -22.19
CA GLU A 554 32.26 23.87 -22.18
C GLU A 554 33.00 23.71 -20.84
N VAL A 555 32.29 23.85 -19.72
CA VAL A 555 32.88 23.65 -18.38
C VAL A 555 33.31 22.19 -18.19
N ALA A 556 32.49 21.23 -18.58
CA ALA A 556 32.78 19.80 -18.42
C ALA A 556 33.82 19.24 -19.40
N GLY A 557 34.09 19.95 -20.50
CA GLY A 557 34.99 19.51 -21.57
C GLY A 557 34.47 18.35 -22.43
N ASN A 558 33.23 17.89 -22.20
CA ASN A 558 32.58 16.79 -22.92
C ASN A 558 31.06 16.99 -22.94
N GLU A 559 30.38 16.39 -23.92
CA GLU A 559 28.92 16.35 -23.99
C GLU A 559 28.33 15.27 -23.08
N PHE A 560 27.22 15.58 -22.42
CA PHE A 560 26.49 14.65 -21.57
C PHE A 560 25.02 15.05 -21.41
N ASN A 561 24.23 14.16 -20.84
CA ASN A 561 22.82 14.40 -20.55
C ASN A 561 22.67 15.00 -19.12
N LEU A 562 22.23 16.25 -19.06
CA LEU A 562 21.97 17.03 -17.84
C LEU A 562 20.76 16.52 -17.02
N GLU A 563 19.92 15.68 -17.63
CA GLU A 563 18.82 15.00 -16.94
C GLU A 563 19.27 13.65 -16.37
N SER A 564 20.40 13.08 -16.82
CA SER A 564 20.87 11.77 -16.41
C SER A 564 21.64 11.85 -15.09
N PRO A 565 21.08 11.35 -13.97
CA PRO A 565 21.77 11.39 -12.68
C PRO A 565 23.10 10.64 -12.74
N LYS A 566 23.16 9.55 -13.53
CA LYS A 566 24.36 8.71 -13.68
C LYS A 566 25.49 9.42 -14.43
N GLN A 567 25.20 10.16 -15.49
CA GLN A 567 26.23 10.89 -16.23
C GLN A 567 26.73 12.09 -15.43
N ILE A 568 25.84 12.79 -14.72
CA ILE A 568 26.24 13.84 -13.78
C ILE A 568 27.12 13.28 -12.67
N GLN A 569 26.76 12.12 -12.10
CA GLN A 569 27.60 11.47 -11.08
C GLN A 569 29.00 11.19 -11.60
N GLN A 570 29.11 10.65 -12.81
CA GLN A 570 30.38 10.36 -13.45
C GLN A 570 31.20 11.64 -13.64
N ILE A 571 30.61 12.70 -14.19
CA ILE A 571 31.34 13.95 -14.44
C ILE A 571 31.76 14.65 -13.16
N LEU A 572 30.88 14.76 -12.16
CA LEU A 572 31.19 15.50 -10.95
C LEU A 572 32.14 14.74 -10.02
N PHE A 573 31.95 13.43 -9.84
CA PHE A 573 32.57 12.70 -8.73
C PHE A 573 33.59 11.64 -9.14
N SER A 574 33.63 11.21 -10.42
CA SER A 574 34.65 10.23 -10.84
C SER A 574 36.03 10.87 -10.97
N GLU A 575 37.09 10.05 -10.84
CA GLU A 575 38.48 10.48 -11.06
C GLU A 575 38.75 10.93 -12.51
N GLU A 576 38.00 10.40 -13.48
CA GLU A 576 38.06 10.81 -14.89
C GLU A 576 37.32 12.12 -15.18
N GLY A 577 36.48 12.57 -14.23
CA GLY A 577 35.75 13.84 -14.26
C GLY A 577 36.43 14.89 -13.38
N PHE A 578 35.65 15.56 -12.53
CA PHE A 578 36.14 16.58 -11.60
C PHE A 578 36.60 16.05 -10.24
N GLY A 579 36.34 14.78 -9.92
CA GLY A 579 36.75 14.18 -8.66
C GLY A 579 36.24 14.90 -7.41
N LEU A 580 35.09 15.59 -7.49
CA LEU A 580 34.52 16.30 -6.34
C LEU A 580 34.12 15.30 -5.25
N GLU A 581 34.19 15.74 -3.99
CA GLU A 581 33.70 14.92 -2.89
C GLU A 581 32.18 15.05 -2.73
N PRO A 582 31.41 13.95 -2.80
CA PRO A 582 29.96 14.02 -2.64
C PRO A 582 29.58 14.28 -1.17
N LYS A 583 28.73 15.30 -0.94
CA LYS A 583 28.26 15.67 0.41
C LYS A 583 27.08 14.83 0.90
N LYS A 584 26.30 14.25 -0.02
CA LYS A 584 25.21 13.30 0.28
C LYS A 584 25.30 12.09 -0.65
N LYS A 585 24.84 10.94 -0.18
CA LYS A 585 24.76 9.70 -0.95
C LYS A 585 23.32 9.21 -0.99
N THR A 586 22.97 8.50 -2.05
CA THR A 586 21.69 7.78 -2.17
C THR A 586 21.69 6.58 -1.22
N ALA A 587 20.51 5.99 -0.98
CA ALA A 587 20.38 4.75 -0.19
C ALA A 587 21.23 3.58 -0.74
N LYS A 588 21.62 3.62 -2.02
CA LYS A 588 22.51 2.64 -2.66
C LYS A 588 23.99 3.00 -2.58
N GLY A 589 24.37 3.98 -1.75
CA GLY A 589 25.75 4.43 -1.52
C GLY A 589 26.36 5.27 -2.64
N GLN A 590 25.67 5.45 -3.78
CA GLN A 590 26.14 6.27 -4.89
C GLN A 590 26.04 7.75 -4.54
N PRO A 591 26.96 8.61 -5.03
CA PRO A 591 26.87 10.06 -4.90
C PRO A 591 25.49 10.59 -5.29
N SER A 592 24.83 11.35 -4.41
CA SER A 592 23.52 11.93 -4.75
C SER A 592 23.71 13.12 -5.69
N THR A 593 22.87 13.20 -6.72
CA THR A 593 22.77 14.36 -7.62
C THR A 593 21.39 15.00 -7.54
N ASN A 594 20.61 14.76 -6.47
CA ASN A 594 19.38 15.53 -6.23
C ASN A 594 19.71 16.99 -5.88
N GLU A 595 18.70 17.86 -5.94
CA GLU A 595 18.88 19.31 -5.76
C GLU A 595 19.56 19.66 -4.43
N GLU A 596 19.13 19.03 -3.32
CA GLU A 596 19.74 19.26 -2.00
C GLU A 596 21.21 18.86 -1.92
N ALA A 597 21.62 17.78 -2.60
CA ALA A 597 23.00 17.31 -2.59
C ALA A 597 23.90 18.21 -3.45
N LEU A 598 23.40 18.62 -4.62
CA LEU A 598 24.10 19.51 -5.53
C LEU A 598 24.34 20.89 -4.91
N LYS A 599 23.36 21.48 -4.21
CA LYS A 599 23.52 22.79 -3.53
C LYS A 599 24.64 22.85 -2.48
N LEU A 600 25.15 21.70 -2.03
CA LEU A 600 26.26 21.63 -1.07
C LEU A 600 27.65 21.61 -1.73
N LEU A 601 27.70 21.61 -3.06
CA LEU A 601 28.94 21.60 -3.84
C LEU A 601 29.19 23.00 -4.40
N ASP A 602 30.36 23.55 -4.10
CA ASP A 602 30.82 24.82 -4.65
C ASP A 602 31.54 24.58 -5.99
N HIS A 603 30.78 24.55 -7.09
CA HIS A 603 31.33 24.32 -8.42
C HIS A 603 30.45 24.93 -9.54
N PRO A 604 31.02 25.68 -10.51
CA PRO A 604 30.24 26.35 -11.57
C PRO A 604 29.35 25.41 -12.42
N LEU A 605 29.81 24.18 -12.67
CA LEU A 605 29.01 23.17 -13.38
C LEU A 605 27.75 22.77 -12.61
N VAL A 606 27.81 22.79 -11.28
CA VAL A 606 26.68 22.44 -10.43
C VAL A 606 25.59 23.51 -10.55
N ASP A 607 25.97 24.79 -10.55
CA ASP A 607 25.04 25.90 -10.76
C ASP A 607 24.33 25.80 -12.12
N LEU A 608 25.07 25.43 -13.18
CA LEU A 608 24.52 25.22 -14.52
C LEU A 608 23.55 24.02 -14.56
N ILE A 609 23.89 22.91 -13.90
CA ILE A 609 23.00 21.73 -13.80
C ILE A 609 21.71 22.08 -13.06
N LEU A 610 21.82 22.80 -11.93
CA LEU A 610 20.66 23.23 -11.15
C LEU A 610 19.77 24.20 -11.94
N SER A 611 20.39 25.15 -12.65
CA SER A 611 19.67 26.10 -13.52
C SER A 611 18.92 25.37 -14.65
N TYR A 612 19.58 24.43 -15.32
CA TYR A 612 18.97 23.62 -16.37
C TYR A 612 17.75 22.84 -15.84
N ARG A 613 17.89 22.17 -14.69
CA ARG A 613 16.81 21.37 -14.10
C ARG A 613 15.65 22.19 -13.55
N THR A 614 15.87 23.46 -13.22
CA THR A 614 14.79 24.37 -12.82
C THR A 614 13.92 24.75 -14.02
N LEU A 615 14.49 24.73 -15.23
CA LEU A 615 13.81 25.04 -16.48
C LEU A 615 13.17 23.81 -17.16
N THR A 616 13.51 22.60 -16.70
CA THR A 616 12.98 21.32 -17.22
C THR A 616 11.73 20.94 -16.44
#